data_AF-A0A0G1ZMB1-F1
#
_entry.id   AF-A0A0G1ZMB1-F1
#
_cell.length_a   1.000
_cell.length_b   1.000
_cell.length_c   1.000
_cell.angle_alpha   90.00
_cell.angle_beta   90.00
_cell.angle_gamma   90.00
#
_symmetry.space_group_name_H-M   'P 1'
#
loop_
_entity.id
_entity.type
_entity.pdbx_description
1 polymer ?
#
loop_
_entity_poly.entity_id
_entity_poly.type
_entity_poly.pdbx_seq_one_letter_code
_entity_poly.pdbx_strand_id
1 'polypeptide(L)' 'MKQKVIIVRSLNFTPEDELENRLQELGKGWRVVSASTSLALHGTMDYRTETSWMNGIARHAYYVTTVIVERAP' A
#
# COMPACT_ATOMS: atom_id res chain seq x y z
N MET A 1 -4.57 -19.21 -17.34
CA MET A 1 -4.03 -17.83 -17.32
C MET A 1 -3.21 -17.66 -16.05
N LYS A 2 -2.06 -16.97 -16.09
CA LYS A 2 -1.17 -16.81 -14.93
C LYS A 2 -1.49 -15.49 -14.23
N GLN A 3 -1.81 -15.51 -12.93
CA GLN A 3 -2.12 -14.33 -12.14
C GLN A 3 -1.02 -14.00 -11.13
N LYS A 4 -0.88 -12.72 -10.78
CA LYS A 4 -0.03 -12.22 -9.70
C LYS A 4 -0.75 -11.11 -8.93
N VAL A 5 -0.36 -10.93 -7.68
CA VAL A 5 -0.85 -9.86 -6.81
C VAL A 5 0.30 -8.92 -6.47
N ILE A 6 0.10 -7.63 -6.65
CA ILE A 6 1.00 -6.56 -6.25
C ILE A 6 0.32 -5.83 -5.09
N ILE A 7 1.02 -5.70 -3.97
CA ILE A 7 0.54 -4.96 -2.79
C ILE A 7 1.54 -3.84 -2.52
N VAL A 8 1.05 -2.61 -2.47
CA VAL A 8 1.83 -1.42 -2.18
C VAL A 8 1.23 -0.68 -1.00
N ARG A 9 2.07 -0.23 -0.06
CA ARG A 9 1.64 0.48 1.17
C ARG A 9 2.22 1.88 1.16
N SER A 10 1.43 2.87 1.51
CA SER A 10 1.88 4.27 1.63
C SER A 10 1.23 4.98 2.80
N LEU A 11 1.94 5.91 3.41
CA LEU A 11 1.53 6.64 4.61
C LEU A 11 0.55 7.79 4.33
N ASN A 12 0.50 8.34 3.11
CA ASN A 12 -0.25 9.59 2.85
C ASN A 12 -0.96 9.66 1.48
N PHE A 13 -0.46 8.99 0.46
CA PHE A 13 -0.99 9.06 -0.91
C PHE A 13 -0.90 7.70 -1.60
N THR A 14 -1.76 7.41 -2.57
CA THR A 14 -1.62 6.21 -3.41
C THR A 14 -0.24 6.23 -4.07
N PRO A 15 0.63 5.22 -3.86
CA PRO A 15 2.00 5.24 -4.37
C PRO A 15 2.01 4.85 -5.85
N GLU A 16 1.49 5.73 -6.70
CA GLU A 16 1.34 5.56 -8.14
C GLU A 16 2.70 5.24 -8.80
N ASP A 17 3.74 5.98 -8.43
CA ASP A 17 5.10 5.76 -8.94
C ASP A 17 5.65 4.36 -8.58
N GLU A 18 5.44 3.90 -7.34
CA GLU A 18 5.91 2.58 -6.91
C GLU A 18 5.11 1.46 -7.60
N LEU A 19 3.80 1.66 -7.77
CA LEU A 19 2.95 0.73 -8.50
C LEU A 19 3.37 0.67 -9.97
N GLU A 20 3.62 1.80 -10.61
CA GLU A 20 4.04 1.87 -12.01
C GLU A 20 5.38 1.18 -12.22
N ASN A 21 6.37 1.44 -11.35
CA ASN A 21 7.66 0.75 -11.40
C ASN A 21 7.50 -0.78 -11.29
N ARG A 22 6.69 -1.28 -10.34
CA ARG A 22 6.43 -2.72 -10.18
C ARG A 22 5.69 -3.32 -11.37
N LEU A 23 4.80 -2.56 -12.02
CA LEU A 23 4.12 -2.99 -13.24
C LEU A 23 5.09 -3.05 -14.43
N GLN A 24 6.02 -2.09 -14.54
CA GLN A 24 7.06 -2.10 -15.57
C GLN A 24 8.02 -3.29 -15.41
N GLU A 25 8.43 -3.62 -14.18
CA GLU A 25 9.29 -4.78 -13.87
C GLU A 25 8.68 -6.12 -14.31
N LEU A 26 7.36 -6.25 -14.29
CA LEU A 26 6.68 -7.47 -14.76
C LEU A 26 6.86 -7.70 -16.27
N GLY A 27 7.19 -6.64 -17.01
CA GLY A 27 7.40 -6.66 -18.45
C GLY A 27 6.11 -6.76 -19.27
N LYS A 28 6.28 -6.79 -20.58
CA LYS A 28 5.17 -6.84 -21.55
C LYS A 28 4.35 -8.13 -21.40
N GLY A 29 3.04 -8.05 -21.59
CA GLY A 29 2.12 -9.18 -21.58
C GLY A 29 1.37 -9.42 -20.26
N TRP A 30 1.61 -8.59 -19.25
CA TRP A 30 0.77 -8.51 -18.05
C TRP A 30 -0.23 -7.37 -18.18
N ARG A 31 -1.49 -7.63 -17.80
CA ARG A 31 -2.56 -6.63 -17.76
C ARG A 31 -3.14 -6.55 -16.35
N VAL A 32 -3.50 -5.35 -15.92
CA VAL A 32 -4.25 -5.16 -14.68
C VAL A 32 -5.68 -5.64 -14.90
N VAL A 33 -6.16 -6.51 -14.02
CA VAL A 33 -7.55 -7.02 -14.04
C VAL A 33 -8.39 -6.47 -12.89
N SER A 34 -7.77 -6.09 -11.79
CA SER A 34 -8.44 -5.48 -10.65
C SER A 34 -7.47 -4.62 -9.86
N ALA A 35 -7.94 -3.50 -9.33
CA ALA A 35 -7.19 -2.65 -8.40
C ALA A 35 -8.14 -2.16 -7.30
N SER A 36 -7.68 -2.24 -6.05
CA SER A 36 -8.45 -1.77 -4.90
C SER A 36 -7.52 -1.12 -3.89
N THR A 37 -7.91 0.02 -3.34
CA THR A 37 -7.18 0.70 -2.27
C THR A 37 -8.02 0.65 -1.00
N SER A 38 -7.42 0.20 0.11
CA SER A 38 -8.03 0.17 1.42
C SER A 38 -7.19 0.96 2.43
N LEU A 39 -7.84 1.50 3.45
CA LEU A 39 -7.15 2.14 4.57
C LEU A 39 -6.85 1.08 5.63
N ALA A 40 -5.58 0.81 5.89
CA ALA A 40 -5.11 -0.04 6.97
C ALA A 40 -4.61 0.83 8.12
N LEU A 41 -5.30 0.76 9.26
CA LEU A 41 -4.84 1.40 10.50
C LEU A 41 -3.83 0.47 11.16
N HIS A 42 -2.57 0.91 11.28
CA HIS A 42 -1.50 0.12 11.89
C HIS A 42 -1.05 0.76 13.20
N GLY A 43 -1.43 0.11 14.32
CA GLY A 43 -0.83 0.30 15.64
C GLY A 43 -1.01 1.67 16.30
N THR A 44 -1.10 1.66 17.62
CA THR A 44 -0.96 2.84 18.48
C THR A 44 0.51 3.01 18.82
N MET A 45 1.14 4.11 18.38
CA MET A 45 2.48 4.45 18.84
C MET A 45 2.31 5.25 20.14
N ASP A 46 2.68 4.65 21.28
CA ASP A 46 2.73 5.36 22.57
C ASP A 46 3.93 6.31 22.54
N TYR A 47 3.69 7.57 22.21
CA TYR A 47 4.71 8.61 22.29
C TYR A 47 4.72 9.21 23.69
N ARG A 48 5.62 8.73 24.56
CA ARG A 48 5.92 9.39 25.85
C ARG A 48 6.94 10.50 25.61
N THR A 49 6.51 11.75 25.72
CA THR A 49 7.44 12.86 25.98
C THR A 49 7.56 13.00 27.49
N GLU A 50 8.79 13.07 28.00
CA GLU A 50 9.09 13.19 29.44
C GLU A 50 8.47 14.43 30.11
N THR A 51 7.86 15.33 29.34
CA THR A 51 7.33 16.63 29.78
C THR A 51 5.83 16.83 29.60
N SER A 52 5.07 15.86 29.06
CA SER A 52 3.63 16.04 28.80
C SER A 52 2.78 14.90 29.35
N TRP A 53 1.73 15.26 30.09
CA TRP A 53 0.81 14.32 30.76
C TRP A 53 -0.31 13.88 29.79
N MET A 54 -0.25 14.39 28.55
CA MET A 54 -1.11 13.98 27.46
C MET A 54 -0.47 12.80 26.74
N ASN A 55 -0.98 11.59 27.02
CA ASN A 55 -0.71 10.41 26.21
C ASN A 55 -1.30 10.65 24.80
N GLY A 56 -0.47 11.09 23.86
CA GLY A 56 -0.85 11.25 22.47
C GLY A 56 -0.84 9.89 21.76
N ILE A 57 -2.01 9.31 21.52
CA ILE A 57 -2.13 8.13 20.66
C ILE A 57 -2.01 8.59 19.21
N ALA A 58 -0.84 8.42 18.59
CA ALA A 58 -0.71 8.57 17.14
C ALA A 58 -1.18 7.25 16.49
N ARG A 59 -2.30 7.30 15.76
CA ARG A 59 -2.75 6.19 14.90
C ARG A 59 -2.12 6.37 13.52
N HIS A 60 -1.27 5.46 13.09
CA HIS A 60 -0.74 5.50 11.73
C HIS A 60 -1.75 4.87 10.77
N ALA A 61 -2.22 5.64 9.80
CA ALA A 61 -3.07 5.14 8.73
C ALA A 61 -2.22 4.95 7.47
N TYR A 62 -2.32 3.77 6.86
CA TYR A 62 -1.66 3.46 5.60
C TYR A 62 -2.72 3.23 4.53
N TYR A 63 -2.52 3.78 3.35
CA TYR A 63 -3.22 3.37 2.15
C TYR A 63 -2.55 2.11 1.61
N VAL A 64 -3.29 1.03 1.50
CA VAL A 64 -2.84 -0.25 0.94
C VAL A 64 -3.53 -0.44 -0.40
N THR A 65 -2.76 -0.38 -1.47
CA THR A 65 -3.25 -0.62 -2.83
C THR A 65 -2.88 -2.04 -3.25
N THR A 66 -3.91 -2.83 -3.55
CA THR A 66 -3.78 -4.20 -4.05
C THR A 66 -4.18 -4.22 -5.51
N VAL A 67 -3.26 -4.66 -6.37
CA VAL A 67 -3.46 -4.78 -7.82
C VAL A 67 -3.29 -6.23 -8.23
N ILE A 68 -4.30 -6.78 -8.89
CA ILE A 68 -4.26 -8.10 -9.49
C ILE A 68 -3.92 -7.93 -10.96
N VAL A 69 -2.90 -8.63 -11.39
CA VAL A 69 -2.46 -8.68 -12.79
C VAL A 69 -2.58 -10.09 -13.34
N GLU A 70 -2.88 -10.18 -14.62
CA GLU A 70 -3.01 -11.43 -15.36
C GLU A 70 -2.12 -11.38 -16.60
N ARG A 71 -1.44 -12.50 -16.91
CA ARG A 71 -0.70 -12.62 -18.16
C ARG A 71 -1.65 -13.01 -19.28
N ALA A 72 -1.66 -12.22 -20.36
CA ALA A 72 -2.35 -12.56 -21.58
C ALA A 72 -1.87 -13.93 -22.12
N PRO A 73 -2.77 -14.72 -22.72
CA PRO A 73 -2.42 -16.03 -23.28
C PRO A 73 -1.32 -15.95 -24.35
#